data_AF-A0A1E4FAY8-F1
#
_entry.id   AF-A0A1E4FAY8-F1
#
_cell.length_a   1.000
_cell.length_b   1.000
_cell.length_c   1.000
_cell.angle_alpha   90.00
_cell.angle_beta   90.00
_cell.angle_gamma   90.00
#
_symmetry.space_group_name_H-M   'P 1'
#
loop_
_entity.id
_entity.type
_entity.pdbx_description
1 polymer ?
#
loop_
_entity_poly.entity_id
_entity_poly.type
_entity_poly.pdbx_seq_one_letter_code
_entity_poly.pdbx_strand_id
1 'polypeptide(L)'
;MIEQAKAALALPGLKLDDPQLVARDGPGLYAIYGSPEAWRQLGLGDPSDGRPLYVGKAERSVVKRDVHQHFRTGKTGSSTVRRSVEAFLREALELRAQPRNPKKPDHFSNYGLEKAGDERLTEWMRTHLRLALWLRPNEDELALLRRCCCSFGSLR
;
A
#
# COMPACT_ATOMS: atom_id res chain seq x y z
N MET A 1 17.92 10.91 5.14
CA MET A 1 17.15 9.74 4.66
C MET A 1 15.78 9.63 5.30
N ILE A 2 15.67 9.57 6.63
CA ILE A 2 14.36 9.46 7.32
C ILE A 2 13.42 10.63 6.94
N GLU A 3 13.90 11.87 6.99
CA GLU A 3 13.07 13.03 6.62
C GLU A 3 12.68 13.04 5.12
N GLN A 4 13.53 12.53 4.24
CA GLN A 4 13.18 12.39 2.81
C GLN A 4 12.09 11.33 2.61
N ALA A 5 12.19 10.21 3.33
CA ALA A 5 11.16 9.17 3.30
C ALA A 5 9.83 9.69 3.87
N LYS A 6 9.87 10.40 5.01
CA LYS A 6 8.69 11.05 5.59
C LYS A 6 8.07 12.06 4.63
N ALA A 7 8.87 12.94 4.04
CA ALA A 7 8.39 13.94 3.08
C ALA A 7 7.77 13.28 1.83
N ALA A 8 8.41 12.25 1.28
CA ALA A 8 7.88 11.53 0.12
C ALA A 8 6.58 10.78 0.42
N LEU A 9 6.48 10.18 1.61
CA LEU A 9 5.28 9.46 2.02
C LEU A 9 4.15 10.40 2.42
N ALA A 10 4.42 11.59 2.98
CA ALA A 10 3.39 12.55 3.43
C ALA A 10 2.54 13.17 2.30
N LEU A 11 2.87 12.92 1.04
CA LEU A 11 2.09 13.40 -0.10
C LEU A 11 0.75 12.65 -0.19
N PRO A 12 -0.32 13.25 -0.77
CA PRO A 12 -1.68 12.66 -0.82
C PRO A 12 -1.83 11.32 -1.55
N GLY A 13 -0.74 10.76 -2.07
CA GLY A 13 -0.67 9.57 -2.89
C GLY A 13 -1.19 9.79 -4.32
N LEU A 14 -0.67 9.01 -5.26
CA LEU A 14 -1.12 8.92 -6.64
C LEU A 14 -2.17 7.81 -6.79
N LYS A 15 -2.94 7.85 -7.88
CA LYS A 15 -3.80 6.72 -8.25
C LYS A 15 -2.95 5.50 -8.56
N LEU A 16 -3.51 4.31 -8.35
CA LEU A 16 -2.78 3.05 -8.48
C LEU A 16 -2.33 2.73 -9.91
N ASP A 17 -3.02 3.29 -10.91
CA ASP A 17 -2.74 3.18 -12.33
C ASP A 17 -2.01 4.41 -12.89
N ASP A 18 -1.59 5.33 -12.02
CA ASP A 18 -0.85 6.51 -12.44
C ASP A 18 0.49 6.08 -13.08
N PRO A 19 0.78 6.50 -14.33
CA PRO A 19 2.02 6.13 -15.01
C PRO A 19 3.29 6.51 -14.23
N GLN A 20 3.25 7.60 -13.46
CA GLN A 20 4.38 8.04 -12.64
C GLN A 20 4.65 7.09 -11.47
N LEU A 21 3.60 6.44 -10.96
CA LEU A 21 3.71 5.40 -9.94
C LEU A 21 4.32 4.13 -10.55
N VAL A 22 3.79 3.70 -11.70
CA VAL A 22 4.19 2.45 -12.38
C VAL A 22 5.64 2.50 -12.89
N ALA A 23 6.11 3.68 -13.32
CA ALA A 23 7.47 3.87 -13.79
C ALA A 23 8.55 3.78 -12.69
N ARG A 24 8.15 3.86 -11.41
CA ARG A 24 9.07 3.93 -10.27
C ARG A 24 9.12 2.59 -9.52
N ASP A 25 9.98 1.68 -9.97
CA ASP A 25 10.17 0.38 -9.35
C ASP A 25 11.52 0.22 -8.63
N GLY A 26 11.54 -0.57 -7.56
CA GLY A 26 12.73 -0.81 -6.74
C GLY A 26 12.40 -1.08 -5.26
N PRO A 27 13.41 -1.36 -4.43
CA PRO A 27 13.24 -1.47 -2.98
C PRO A 27 12.87 -0.12 -2.37
N GLY A 28 12.06 -0.11 -1.31
CA GLY A 28 11.59 1.13 -0.71
C GLY A 28 10.50 0.98 0.32
N LEU A 29 9.83 2.09 0.60
CA LEU A 29 8.65 2.19 1.44
C LEU A 29 7.46 2.66 0.60
N TYR A 30 6.26 2.26 1.01
CA TYR A 30 5.01 2.73 0.43
C TYR A 30 4.01 3.04 1.52
N ALA A 31 3.13 4.00 1.25
CA ALA A 31 2.03 4.37 2.11
C ALA A 31 0.72 4.31 1.32
N ILE A 32 -0.30 3.69 1.90
CA ILE A 32 -1.65 3.61 1.34
C ILE A 32 -2.52 4.66 2.03
N TYR A 33 -3.09 5.54 1.24
CA TYR A 33 -4.00 6.59 1.68
C TYR A 33 -5.43 6.24 1.29
N GLY A 34 -6.39 6.62 2.14
CA GLY A 34 -7.82 6.58 1.82
C GLY A 34 -8.35 7.97 1.54
N SER A 35 -9.31 8.09 0.62
CA SER A 35 -10.13 9.30 0.52
C SER A 35 -10.96 9.51 1.80
N PRO A 36 -11.47 10.71 2.10
CA PRO A 36 -12.36 10.92 3.25
C PRO A 36 -13.55 9.95 3.27
N GLU A 37 -14.07 9.61 2.08
CA GLU A 37 -15.11 8.59 1.94
C GLU A 37 -14.62 7.20 2.34
N ALA A 38 -13.40 6.83 1.96
CA ALA A 38 -12.80 5.57 2.37
C ALA A 38 -12.70 5.46 3.91
N TRP A 39 -12.28 6.54 4.57
CA TRP A 39 -12.18 6.58 6.04
C TRP A 39 -13.54 6.37 6.71
N ARG A 40 -14.59 7.04 6.23
CA ARG A 40 -15.96 6.86 6.74
C ARG A 40 -16.49 5.46 6.49
N GLN A 41 -16.31 4.92 5.29
CA GLN A 41 -16.77 3.56 4.94
C GLN A 41 -16.03 2.47 5.71
N LEU A 42 -14.77 2.72 6.11
CA LEU A 42 -14.01 1.85 7.01
C LEU A 42 -14.38 2.05 8.50
N GLY A 43 -15.31 2.96 8.83
CA GLY A 43 -15.68 3.24 10.23
C GLY A 43 -14.60 3.96 11.03
N LEU A 44 -13.64 4.62 10.36
CA LEU A 44 -12.48 5.28 10.99
C LEU A 44 -12.70 6.78 11.24
N GLY A 45 -13.90 7.31 10.95
CA GLY A 45 -14.24 8.73 11.06
C GLY A 45 -13.72 9.57 9.90
N ASP A 46 -13.50 10.86 10.11
CA ASP A 46 -12.82 11.73 9.15
C ASP A 46 -11.30 11.76 9.42
N PRO A 47 -10.44 11.77 8.39
CA PRO A 47 -8.99 11.82 8.58
C PRO A 47 -8.57 13.16 9.20
N SER A 48 -8.09 13.14 10.46
CA SER A 48 -7.78 14.35 11.22
C SER A 48 -6.51 15.09 10.78
N ASP A 49 -5.55 14.39 10.18
CA ASP A 49 -4.18 14.86 9.94
C ASP A 49 -3.59 14.38 8.60
N GLY A 50 -4.43 13.84 7.72
CA GLY A 50 -3.99 13.32 6.43
C GLY A 50 -3.02 12.14 6.54
N ARG A 51 -3.00 11.38 7.65
CA ARG A 51 -2.16 10.18 7.83
C ARG A 51 -2.55 9.04 6.87
N PRO A 52 -1.60 8.13 6.55
CA PRO A 52 -1.92 6.93 5.77
C PRO A 52 -2.71 5.91 6.60
N LEU A 53 -3.48 5.07 5.91
CA LEU A 53 -4.14 3.90 6.49
C LEU A 53 -3.16 2.76 6.75
N TYR A 54 -2.08 2.69 5.96
CA TYR A 54 -1.08 1.62 6.04
C TYR A 54 0.27 2.10 5.50
N VAL A 55 1.37 1.65 6.13
CA VAL A 55 2.74 1.85 5.64
C VAL A 55 3.43 0.50 5.56
N GLY A 56 4.07 0.21 4.43
CA GLY A 56 4.76 -1.05 4.18
C GLY A 56 6.16 -0.87 3.63
N LYS A 57 6.96 -1.95 3.72
CA LYS A 57 8.33 -2.04 3.20
C LYS A 57 8.36 -3.03 2.04
N ALA A 58 8.94 -2.63 0.91
CA ALA A 58 9.23 -3.48 -0.22
C ALA A 58 10.73 -3.77 -0.31
N GLU A 59 11.12 -5.04 -0.26
CA GLU A 59 12.55 -5.41 -0.27
C GLU A 59 13.17 -5.49 -1.67
N ARG A 60 12.33 -5.64 -2.69
CA ARG A 60 12.79 -5.79 -4.08
C ARG A 60 12.11 -4.83 -5.03
N SER A 61 10.79 -4.66 -4.89
CA SER A 61 9.98 -3.95 -5.86
C SER A 61 8.69 -3.47 -5.19
N VAL A 62 8.54 -2.16 -5.04
CA VAL A 62 7.30 -1.54 -4.58
C VAL A 62 6.15 -1.79 -5.56
N VAL A 63 6.41 -1.75 -6.88
CA VAL A 63 5.36 -1.85 -7.92
C VAL A 63 4.89 -3.29 -8.11
N LYS A 64 5.79 -4.24 -8.41
CA LYS A 64 5.42 -5.62 -8.74
C LYS A 64 4.86 -6.40 -7.56
N ARG A 65 5.43 -6.21 -6.36
CA ARG A 65 5.07 -7.03 -5.20
C ARG A 65 3.95 -6.44 -4.38
N ASP A 66 3.91 -5.13 -4.19
CA ASP A 66 2.99 -4.55 -3.20
C ASP A 66 1.80 -3.84 -3.88
N VAL A 67 2.04 -3.04 -4.93
CA VAL A 67 0.93 -2.43 -5.69
C VAL A 67 0.16 -3.49 -6.48
N HIS A 68 0.84 -4.29 -7.30
CA HIS A 68 0.14 -5.26 -8.15
C HIS A 68 -0.39 -6.49 -7.41
N GLN A 69 0.05 -6.78 -6.17
CA GLN A 69 -0.50 -7.87 -5.37
C GLN A 69 -1.66 -7.41 -4.48
N HIS A 70 -1.52 -6.28 -3.76
CA HIS A 70 -2.58 -5.82 -2.85
C HIS A 70 -3.82 -5.33 -3.59
N PHE A 71 -3.66 -4.83 -4.82
CA PHE A 71 -4.74 -4.21 -5.60
C PHE A 71 -5.19 -5.07 -6.80
N ARG A 72 -5.06 -6.39 -6.68
CA ARG A 72 -5.48 -7.36 -7.71
C ARG A 72 -6.44 -8.41 -7.16
N THR A 73 -7.45 -8.73 -7.96
CA THR A 73 -8.43 -9.78 -7.70
C THR A 73 -7.75 -11.14 -7.46
N GLY A 74 -8.29 -11.89 -6.50
CA GLY A 74 -7.86 -13.25 -6.17
C GLY A 74 -6.59 -13.30 -5.33
N LYS A 75 -6.17 -12.16 -4.75
CA LYS A 75 -4.97 -12.06 -3.91
C LYS A 75 -5.26 -11.88 -2.42
N THR A 76 -6.53 -11.92 -2.01
CA THR A 76 -6.92 -11.69 -0.62
C THR A 76 -6.23 -12.66 0.36
N GLY A 77 -6.15 -13.94 0.01
CA GLY A 77 -5.49 -14.94 0.85
C GLY A 77 -3.98 -14.77 1.06
N SER A 78 -3.31 -13.92 0.26
CA SER A 78 -1.88 -13.61 0.39
C SER A 78 -1.61 -12.14 0.69
N SER A 79 -2.62 -11.39 1.11
CA SER A 79 -2.54 -9.95 1.30
C SER A 79 -3.14 -9.53 2.63
N THR A 80 -2.29 -9.21 3.61
CA THR A 80 -2.73 -8.68 4.91
C THR A 80 -3.54 -7.41 4.76
N VAL A 81 -3.14 -6.52 3.84
CA VAL A 81 -3.88 -5.28 3.52
C VAL A 81 -5.29 -5.60 3.06
N ARG A 82 -5.45 -6.51 2.08
CA ARG A 82 -6.78 -6.85 1.55
C ARG A 82 -7.67 -7.45 2.63
N ARG A 83 -7.16 -8.36 3.46
CA ARG A 83 -7.93 -8.94 4.57
C ARG A 83 -8.33 -7.91 5.62
N SER A 84 -7.46 -6.94 5.90
CA SER A 84 -7.80 -5.87 6.85
C SER A 84 -8.92 -4.99 6.32
N VAL A 85 -8.82 -4.55 5.06
CA VAL A 85 -9.85 -3.73 4.40
C VAL A 85 -11.17 -4.51 4.24
N GLU A 86 -11.07 -5.77 3.81
CA GLU A 86 -12.21 -6.68 3.68
C GLU A 86 -12.98 -6.82 5.00
N ALA A 87 -12.29 -6.98 6.13
CA ALA A 87 -12.94 -7.16 7.42
C ALA A 87 -13.84 -5.97 7.80
N PHE A 88 -13.43 -4.74 7.46
CA PHE A 88 -14.23 -3.53 7.67
C PHE A 88 -15.40 -3.41 6.69
N LEU A 89 -15.23 -3.89 5.45
CA LEU A 89 -16.20 -3.73 4.37
C LEU A 89 -17.07 -4.96 4.12
N ARG A 90 -16.96 -5.98 4.97
CA ARG A 90 -17.59 -7.29 4.77
C ARG A 90 -19.08 -7.18 4.49
N GLU A 91 -19.80 -6.41 5.29
CA GLU A 91 -21.25 -6.23 5.13
C GLU A 91 -21.55 -5.32 3.95
N ALA A 92 -20.88 -4.16 3.88
CA ALA A 92 -21.12 -3.13 2.85
C ALA A 92 -20.88 -3.63 1.41
N LEU A 93 -19.95 -4.57 1.22
CA LEU A 93 -19.63 -5.15 -0.08
C LEU A 93 -20.07 -6.61 -0.22
N GLU A 94 -20.86 -7.12 0.73
CA GLU A 94 -21.35 -8.51 0.77
C GLU A 94 -20.23 -9.55 0.56
N LEU A 95 -19.10 -9.37 1.26
CA LEU A 95 -17.90 -10.18 1.04
C LEU A 95 -18.03 -11.54 1.74
N ARG A 96 -17.79 -12.61 0.98
CA ARG A 96 -17.84 -13.99 1.47
C ARG A 96 -16.45 -14.60 1.50
N ALA A 97 -15.99 -14.90 2.71
CA ALA A 97 -14.75 -15.62 2.94
C ALA A 97 -14.85 -17.06 2.42
N GLN A 98 -13.76 -17.55 1.85
CA GLN A 98 -13.58 -18.94 1.44
C GLN A 98 -12.16 -19.42 1.82
N PRO A 99 -11.93 -20.73 1.95
CA PRO A 99 -10.58 -21.23 2.13
C PRO A 99 -9.66 -20.77 0.99
N ARG A 100 -8.44 -20.38 1.33
CA ARG A 100 -7.46 -19.88 0.35
C ARG A 100 -7.25 -20.85 -0.81
N ASN A 101 -7.23 -22.13 -0.47
CA ASN A 101 -7.22 -23.23 -1.41
C ASN A 101 -8.43 -24.12 -1.08
N PRO A 102 -9.48 -24.11 -1.91
CA PRO A 102 -10.64 -24.98 -1.70
C PRO A 102 -10.29 -26.47 -1.62
N LYS A 103 -9.16 -26.88 -2.25
CA LYS A 103 -8.65 -28.26 -2.20
C LYS A 103 -7.89 -28.59 -0.90
N LYS A 104 -7.57 -27.58 -0.07
CA LYS A 104 -6.86 -27.71 1.21
C LYS A 104 -7.47 -26.73 2.22
N PRO A 105 -8.66 -27.00 2.74
CA PRO A 105 -9.47 -26.01 3.46
C PRO A 105 -8.95 -25.67 4.86
N ASP A 106 -8.10 -26.52 5.46
CA ASP A 106 -7.76 -26.49 6.88
C ASP A 106 -6.95 -25.25 7.34
N HIS A 107 -6.51 -24.40 6.42
CA HIS A 107 -5.75 -23.19 6.70
C HIS A 107 -6.63 -21.92 6.66
N PHE A 108 -7.45 -21.74 7.70
CA PHE A 108 -8.37 -20.60 7.82
C PHE A 108 -7.68 -19.26 8.12
N SER A 109 -6.48 -19.28 8.70
CA SER A 109 -5.72 -18.08 9.06
C SER A 109 -5.36 -17.18 7.87
N ASN A 110 -5.44 -17.73 6.65
CA ASN A 110 -5.16 -17.01 5.42
C ASN A 110 -6.30 -17.12 4.38
N TYR A 111 -7.56 -17.09 4.81
CA TYR A 111 -8.72 -17.18 3.91
C TYR A 111 -8.66 -16.17 2.74
N GLY A 112 -9.26 -16.56 1.62
CA GLY A 112 -9.51 -15.69 0.47
C GLY A 112 -10.98 -15.29 0.39
N LEU A 113 -11.37 -14.61 -0.68
CA LEU A 113 -12.77 -14.30 -0.97
C LEU A 113 -13.27 -15.12 -2.15
N GLU A 114 -14.57 -15.39 -2.20
CA GLU A 114 -15.22 -15.81 -3.44
C GLU A 114 -14.92 -14.81 -4.56
N LYS A 115 -14.91 -15.28 -5.81
CA LYS A 115 -14.44 -14.49 -6.95
C LYS A 115 -15.16 -13.14 -7.07
N ALA A 116 -16.50 -13.13 -7.02
CA ALA A 116 -17.29 -11.91 -7.18
C ALA A 116 -17.04 -10.91 -6.04
N GLY A 117 -16.92 -11.38 -4.79
CA GLY A 117 -16.55 -10.52 -3.67
C GLY A 117 -15.14 -9.95 -3.79
N ASP A 118 -14.17 -10.75 -4.25
CA ASP A 118 -12.79 -10.30 -4.47
C ASP A 118 -12.70 -9.24 -5.59
N GLU A 119 -13.57 -9.33 -6.61
CA GLU A 119 -13.73 -8.31 -7.66
C GLU A 119 -14.30 -7.00 -7.10
N ARG A 120 -15.38 -7.06 -6.32
CA ARG A 120 -15.95 -5.86 -5.66
C ARG A 120 -14.95 -5.19 -4.73
N LEU A 121 -14.23 -5.97 -3.93
CA LEU A 121 -13.16 -5.45 -3.08
C LEU A 121 -12.05 -4.79 -3.90
N THR A 122 -11.65 -5.41 -5.02
CA THR A 122 -10.64 -4.83 -5.91
C THR A 122 -11.09 -3.48 -6.46
N GLU A 123 -12.32 -3.40 -6.97
CA GLU A 123 -12.89 -2.16 -7.49
C GLU A 123 -12.91 -1.08 -6.41
N TRP A 124 -13.44 -1.39 -5.23
CA TRP A 124 -13.46 -0.48 -4.11
C TRP A 124 -12.05 0.04 -3.77
N MET A 125 -11.07 -0.86 -3.62
CA MET A 125 -9.70 -0.47 -3.30
C MET A 125 -9.09 0.43 -4.37
N ARG A 126 -9.38 0.19 -5.66
CA ARG A 126 -8.85 1.01 -6.76
C ARG A 126 -9.49 2.39 -6.85
N THR A 127 -10.76 2.49 -6.48
CA THR A 127 -11.51 3.75 -6.48
C THR A 127 -11.15 4.62 -5.28
N HIS A 128 -10.97 4.00 -4.11
CA HIS A 128 -10.91 4.72 -2.83
C HIS A 128 -9.50 4.91 -2.27
N LEU A 129 -8.51 4.13 -2.74
CA LEU A 129 -7.15 4.16 -2.21
C LEU A 129 -6.13 4.79 -3.16
N ARG A 130 -5.12 5.42 -2.57
CA ARG A 130 -3.98 6.04 -3.26
C ARG A 130 -2.66 5.59 -2.67
N LEU A 131 -1.57 5.77 -3.41
CA LEU A 131 -0.24 5.34 -3.03
C LEU A 131 0.80 6.45 -3.08
N ALA A 132 1.55 6.61 -1.99
CA ALA A 132 2.80 7.36 -1.99
C ALA A 132 3.97 6.38 -1.91
N LEU A 133 5.05 6.66 -2.64
CA LEU A 133 6.23 5.81 -2.73
C LEU A 133 7.49 6.57 -2.37
N TRP A 134 8.37 5.92 -1.61
CA TRP A 134 9.75 6.31 -1.44
C TRP A 134 10.64 5.15 -1.86
N LEU A 135 11.40 5.32 -2.94
CA LEU A 135 12.41 4.35 -3.35
C LEU A 135 13.67 4.58 -2.53
N ARG A 136 14.26 3.48 -2.04
CA ARG A 136 15.57 3.53 -1.40
C ARG A 136 16.59 3.96 -2.47
N PRO A 137 17.38 5.02 -2.21
CA PRO A 137 18.45 5.39 -3.13
C PRO A 137 19.45 4.24 -3.28
N ASN A 138 19.99 4.06 -4.48
CA ASN A 138 21.05 3.08 -4.71
C ASN A 138 22.35 3.51 -4.02
N GLU A 139 23.35 2.62 -3.95
CA GLU A 139 24.61 2.90 -3.21
C GLU A 139 25.37 4.14 -3.75
N ASP A 140 25.28 4.43 -5.04
CA ASP A 140 25.90 5.60 -5.65
C ASP A 140 25.19 6.90 -5.23
N GLU A 141 23.86 6.90 -5.23
CA GLU A 141 23.03 8.00 -4.74
C GLU A 141 23.22 8.21 -3.23
N LEU A 142 23.36 7.13 -2.46
CA LEU A 142 23.68 7.18 -1.03
C LEU A 142 25.07 7.81 -0.81
N ALA A 143 26.05 7.48 -1.64
CA ALA A 143 27.38 8.06 -1.57
C ALA A 143 27.38 9.56 -1.91
N LEU A 144 26.58 10.00 -2.88
CA LEU A 144 26.37 11.41 -3.21
C LEU A 144 25.67 12.16 -2.07
N LEU A 145 24.61 11.60 -1.49
CA LEU A 145 23.90 12.19 -0.35
C LEU A 145 24.80 12.36 0.88
N ARG A 146 25.68 11.40 1.14
CA ARG A 146 26.68 11.49 2.23
C ARG A 146 27.69 12.61 1.99
N ARG A 147 28.15 12.79 0.75
CA ARG A 147 29.09 13.87 0.39
C ARG A 147 28.48 15.26 0.59
N CYS A 148 27.22 15.47 0.17
CA CYS A 148 26.54 16.75 0.36
C CYS A 148 26.31 17.11 1.84
N CYS A 149 26.05 16.14 2.72
CA CYS A 149 25.95 16.39 4.16
C CYS A 149 27.29 16.78 4.80
N CYS A 150 28.43 16.28 4.29
CA CYS A 150 29.74 16.68 4.79
C CYS A 150 30.12 18.12 4.37
N SER A 151 29.68 18.58 3.20
CA SER A 151 30.00 19.93 2.69
C SER A 151 29.32 21.07 3.46
N PHE A 152 28.27 20.79 4.24
CA PHE A 152 27.59 21.79 5.08
C PHE A 152 28.10 21.86 6.53
N GLY A 153 29.07 21.02 6.91
CA GLY A 153 29.64 20.95 8.25
C GLY A 153 30.92 21.78 8.48
N SER A 154 31.39 22.54 7.49
CA SER A 154 32.65 23.28 7.56
C SER A 154 32.48 24.76 7.24
N LEU A 155 31.60 25.44 7.97
CA LEU A 155 31.63 26.89 8.17
C LEU A 155 31.47 27.13 9.67
N ARG A 156 32.59 27.10 10.39
CA ARG A 156 32.78 27.82 11.65
C ARG A 156 33.77 28.94 11.39
#